data_AF-B8JEG1-F1
#
_entry.id   AF-B8JEG1-F1
#
_cell.length_a   1.000
_cell.length_b   1.000
_cell.length_c   1.000
_cell.angle_alpha   90.00
_cell.angle_beta   90.00
_cell.angle_gamma   90.00
#
_symmetry.space_group_name_H-M   'P 1'
#
loop_
_entity.id
_entity.type
_entity.pdbx_description
1 polymer ?
#
loop_
_entity_poly.entity_id
_entity_poly.type
_entity_poly.pdbx_seq_one_letter_code
_entity_poly.pdbx_strand_id
1 'polypeptide(L)'
;MPRPTRETSIDAIIRETADRVVERISAAIARQVGELVQDGIQREMAAGRAGRPARSSRRRVEITRWVADARARRVPNFVIEATGLDTKKKIVARFGENAAFEKGKPLPRARA
;
A
#
# COMPACT_ATOMS: atom_id res chain seq x y z
N MET A 1 74.87 -22.01 31.48
CA MET A 1 74.02 -22.27 30.29
C MET A 1 72.63 -22.67 30.75
N PRO A 2 71.61 -21.81 30.72
CA PRO A 2 70.23 -22.21 30.93
C PRO A 2 69.55 -22.56 29.60
N ARG A 3 68.79 -23.66 29.57
CA ARG A 3 67.98 -24.07 28.41
C ARG A 3 66.71 -23.22 28.35
N PRO A 4 66.25 -22.74 27.18
CA PRO A 4 64.98 -22.04 27.07
C PRO A 4 63.83 -23.05 27.13
N THR A 5 62.97 -22.93 28.15
CA THR A 5 61.67 -23.59 28.21
C THR A 5 60.75 -22.93 27.18
N ARG A 6 60.56 -23.59 26.04
CA ARG A 6 59.48 -23.28 25.09
C ARG A 6 58.16 -23.77 25.68
N GLU A 7 57.58 -22.99 26.57
CA GLU A 7 56.19 -23.20 27.01
C GLU A 7 55.29 -22.42 26.06
N THR A 8 54.86 -23.06 24.98
CA THR A 8 53.75 -22.57 24.17
C THR A 8 52.53 -22.54 25.10
N SER A 9 52.08 -21.33 25.46
CA SER A 9 50.89 -21.17 26.32
C SER A 9 49.69 -21.93 25.73
N ILE A 10 48.87 -22.53 26.59
CA ILE A 10 47.64 -23.22 26.20
C ILE A 10 46.76 -22.31 25.33
N ASP A 11 46.72 -21.00 25.62
CA ASP A 11 45.98 -20.03 24.83
C ASP A 11 46.47 -19.92 23.38
N ALA A 12 47.77 -20.09 23.15
CA ALA A 12 48.35 -20.08 21.82
C ALA A 12 47.95 -21.33 21.04
N ILE A 13 47.89 -22.48 21.70
CA ILE A 13 47.43 -23.74 21.10
C ILE A 13 45.94 -23.66 20.74
N ILE A 14 45.13 -23.10 21.63
CA ILE A 14 43.68 -22.90 21.39
C ILE A 14 43.47 -21.95 20.22
N ARG A 15 44.19 -20.82 20.18
CA ARG A 15 44.07 -19.83 19.11
C ARG A 15 44.47 -20.42 17.75
N GLU A 16 45.62 -21.10 17.69
CA GLU A 16 46.09 -21.76 16.47
C GLU A 16 45.08 -22.81 15.96
N THR A 17 44.49 -23.57 16.88
CA THR A 17 43.47 -24.57 16.53
C THR A 17 42.19 -23.91 16.01
N ALA A 18 41.74 -22.83 16.65
CA ALA A 18 40.58 -22.07 16.22
C ALA A 18 40.81 -21.45 14.84
N ASP A 19 41.98 -20.87 14.59
CA ASP A 19 42.32 -20.26 13.30
C ASP A 19 42.25 -21.28 12.15
N ARG A 20 42.79 -22.49 12.36
CA ARG A 20 42.71 -23.58 11.37
C ARG A 20 41.28 -24.05 11.12
N VAL A 21 40.45 -24.08 12.16
CA VAL A 21 39.02 -24.43 12.02
C VAL A 21 38.29 -23.35 11.22
N VAL A 22 38.50 -22.08 11.57
CA VAL A 22 37.91 -20.92 10.88
C VAL A 22 38.33 -20.91 9.41
N GLU A 23 39.61 -21.10 9.11
CA GLU A 23 40.12 -21.16 7.73
C GLU A 23 39.42 -22.27 6.95
N ARG A 24 39.29 -23.47 7.54
CA ARG A 24 38.64 -24.62 6.91
C ARG A 24 37.15 -24.40 6.63
N ILE A 25 36.43 -23.74 7.54
CA ILE A 25 34.96 -23.56 7.40
C ILE A 25 34.57 -22.25 6.73
N SER A 26 35.48 -21.27 6.65
CA SER A 26 35.22 -19.92 6.10
C SER A 26 34.59 -19.96 4.71
N ALA A 27 35.12 -20.78 3.81
CA ALA A 27 34.61 -20.94 2.46
C ALA A 27 33.20 -21.57 2.42
N ALA A 28 32.90 -22.49 3.35
CA ALA A 28 31.56 -23.09 3.46
C ALA A 28 30.54 -22.08 4.00
N ILE A 29 30.93 -21.29 5.01
CA ILE A 29 30.11 -20.21 5.57
C ILE A 29 29.84 -19.15 4.49
N ALA A 30 30.87 -18.73 3.75
CA ALA A 30 30.73 -17.73 2.70
C ALA A 30 29.74 -18.17 1.60
N ARG A 31 29.80 -19.44 1.19
CA ARG A 31 28.82 -20.02 0.25
C ARG A 31 27.40 -19.99 0.80
N GLN A 32 27.21 -20.47 2.03
CA GLN A 32 25.90 -20.52 2.67
C GLN A 32 25.28 -19.12 2.86
N VAL A 33 26.08 -18.14 3.27
CA VAL A 33 25.63 -16.75 3.40
C VAL A 33 25.29 -16.17 2.03
N GLY A 34 26.09 -16.46 1.00
CA GLY A 34 25.82 -16.05 -0.38
C GLY A 34 24.47 -16.56 -0.88
N GLU A 35 24.16 -17.84 -0.66
CA GLU A 35 22.87 -18.45 -1.02
C GLU A 35 21.69 -17.78 -0.29
N LEU A 36 21.81 -17.57 1.02
CA LEU A 36 20.76 -16.91 1.81
C LEU A 36 20.49 -15.47 1.36
N VAL A 37 21.54 -14.74 0.96
CA VAL A 37 21.41 -13.37 0.45
C VAL A 37 20.73 -13.35 -0.92
N GLN A 38 21.10 -14.26 -1.83
CA GLN A 38 20.46 -14.37 -3.15
C GLN A 38 18.97 -14.69 -3.01
N ASP A 39 18.62 -15.64 -2.14
CA ASP A 39 17.22 -15.97 -1.83
C ASP A 39 16.44 -14.78 -1.27
N GLY A 40 17.06 -13.99 -0.39
CA GLY A 40 16.47 -12.76 0.14
C GLY A 40 16.17 -11.73 -0.95
N ILE A 41 17.15 -11.44 -1.80
CA ILE A 41 17.03 -10.50 -2.92
C ILE A 41 15.93 -10.95 -3.90
N GLN A 42 15.86 -12.25 -4.20
CA GLN A 42 14.89 -12.78 -5.13
C GLN A 42 13.46 -12.72 -4.58
N ARG A 43 13.27 -12.92 -3.27
CA ARG A 43 11.98 -12.74 -2.58
C ARG A 43 11.54 -11.28 -2.59
N GLU A 44 12.44 -10.34 -2.33
CA GLU A 44 12.13 -8.91 -2.37
C GLU A 44 11.75 -8.46 -3.79
N MET A 45 12.49 -8.91 -4.81
CA MET A 45 12.13 -8.62 -6.22
C MET A 45 10.79 -9.24 -6.64
N ALA A 46 10.48 -10.46 -6.17
CA ALA A 46 9.20 -11.09 -6.44
C ALA A 46 8.03 -10.36 -5.74
N ALA A 47 8.23 -9.92 -4.50
CA ALA A 47 7.25 -9.14 -3.75
C ALA A 47 6.98 -7.77 -4.39
N GLY A 48 8.01 -7.11 -4.92
CA GLY A 48 7.87 -5.84 -5.66
C GLY A 48 7.15 -5.99 -7.01
N ARG A 49 7.24 -7.15 -7.66
CA ARG A 49 6.54 -7.46 -8.93
C ARG A 49 5.12 -7.96 -8.76
N ALA A 50 4.74 -8.41 -7.56
CA ALA A 50 3.35 -8.71 -7.20
C ALA A 50 2.56 -7.41 -7.01
N GLY A 51 2.49 -6.59 -8.05
CA GLY A 51 1.64 -5.42 -8.12
C GLY A 51 0.22 -5.84 -7.79
N ARG A 52 -0.30 -5.29 -6.68
CA ARG A 52 -1.70 -5.41 -6.29
C ARG A 52 -2.56 -5.21 -7.53
N PRO A 53 -3.49 -6.13 -7.86
CA PRO A 53 -4.29 -5.99 -9.07
C PRO A 53 -4.93 -4.61 -9.03
N ALA A 54 -4.58 -3.78 -10.03
CA ALA A 54 -5.17 -2.47 -10.19
C ALA A 54 -6.67 -2.70 -10.19
N ARG A 55 -7.35 -2.27 -9.12
CA ARG A 55 -8.80 -2.37 -9.02
C ARG A 55 -9.33 -1.71 -10.28
N SER A 56 -9.89 -2.51 -11.18
CA SER A 56 -10.49 -2.06 -12.42
C SER A 56 -11.33 -0.83 -12.08
N SER A 57 -10.87 0.32 -12.54
CA SER A 57 -11.58 1.58 -12.42
C SER A 57 -12.88 1.37 -13.17
N ARG A 58 -13.95 0.97 -12.46
CA ARG A 58 -15.29 0.90 -13.02
C ARG A 58 -15.49 2.23 -13.73
N ARG A 59 -15.66 2.17 -15.05
CA ARG A 59 -15.92 3.36 -15.88
C ARG A 59 -16.93 4.21 -15.14
N ARG A 60 -16.52 5.44 -14.82
CA ARG A 60 -17.34 6.40 -14.08
C ARG A 60 -18.58 6.67 -14.94
N VAL A 61 -19.67 5.95 -14.67
CA VAL A 61 -20.95 6.18 -15.34
C VAL A 61 -21.38 7.59 -14.97
N GLU A 62 -21.61 8.43 -15.98
CA GLU A 62 -22.06 9.79 -15.78
C GLU A 62 -23.48 9.76 -15.20
N ILE A 63 -23.69 10.43 -14.06
CA ILE A 63 -24.99 10.49 -13.39
C ILE A 63 -25.85 11.53 -14.12
N THR A 64 -26.87 11.07 -14.85
CA THR A 64 -27.80 11.92 -15.59
C THR A 64 -29.09 12.25 -14.82
N ARG A 65 -29.39 11.47 -13.77
CA ARG A 65 -30.57 11.64 -12.92
C ARG A 65 -30.19 11.57 -11.45
N TRP A 66 -30.77 12.46 -10.65
CA TRP A 66 -30.59 12.49 -9.21
C TRP A 66 -31.91 12.83 -8.52
N VAL A 67 -32.17 12.19 -7.38
CA VAL A 67 -33.39 12.39 -6.59
C VAL A 67 -32.99 12.76 -5.18
N ALA A 68 -33.66 13.75 -4.59
CA ALA A 68 -33.46 14.15 -3.20
C ALA A 68 -34.13 13.16 -2.21
N ASP A 69 -33.85 11.85 -2.36
CA ASP A 69 -34.39 10.78 -1.52
C ASP A 69 -33.50 10.52 -0.28
N ALA A 70 -33.89 9.64 0.63
CA ALA A 70 -33.10 9.31 1.83
C ALA A 70 -31.70 8.73 1.51
N ARG A 71 -31.52 8.07 0.37
CA ARG A 71 -30.28 7.39 -0.05
C ARG A 71 -29.28 8.34 -0.71
N ALA A 72 -29.74 9.50 -1.17
CA ALA A 72 -28.91 10.52 -1.78
C ALA A 72 -27.87 11.05 -0.78
N ARG A 73 -26.60 10.78 -1.06
CA ARG A 73 -25.46 11.19 -0.22
C ARG A 73 -24.90 12.56 -0.61
N ARG A 74 -24.64 12.77 -1.90
CA ARG A 74 -24.04 14.00 -2.45
C ARG A 74 -24.96 14.57 -3.54
N VAL A 75 -24.99 15.91 -3.64
CA VAL A 75 -25.62 16.64 -4.74
C VAL A 75 -24.65 16.66 -5.94
N PRO A 76 -25.06 16.15 -7.12
CA PRO A 76 -24.24 16.20 -8.33
C PRO A 76 -24.11 17.62 -8.90
N ASN A 77 -23.03 17.88 -9.63
CA ASN A 77 -22.75 19.21 -10.19
C ASN A 77 -23.87 19.74 -11.08
N PHE A 78 -24.49 18.92 -11.93
CA PHE A 78 -25.58 19.39 -12.81
C PHE A 78 -26.78 19.94 -12.02
N VAL A 79 -27.02 19.44 -10.80
CA VAL A 79 -28.08 19.93 -9.92
C VAL A 79 -27.65 21.25 -9.28
N ILE A 80 -26.39 21.37 -8.86
CA ILE A 80 -25.82 22.61 -8.31
C ILE A 80 -25.84 23.72 -9.36
N GLU A 81 -25.42 23.42 -10.59
CA GLU A 81 -25.42 24.34 -11.73
C GLU A 81 -26.83 24.82 -12.06
N ALA A 82 -27.82 23.92 -12.03
CA ALA A 82 -29.19 24.26 -12.34
C ALA A 82 -29.90 25.03 -11.20
N THR A 83 -29.56 24.78 -9.94
CA THR A 83 -30.30 25.32 -8.78
C THR A 83 -29.57 26.41 -8.00
N GLY A 84 -28.23 26.49 -8.12
CA GLY A 84 -27.35 27.27 -7.25
C GLY A 84 -27.21 26.71 -5.83
N LEU A 85 -27.73 25.50 -5.55
CA LEU A 85 -27.76 24.91 -4.21
C LEU A 85 -26.78 23.74 -4.12
N ASP A 86 -25.83 23.82 -3.18
CA ASP A 86 -24.72 22.90 -3.00
C ASP A 86 -25.03 21.70 -2.09
N THR A 87 -26.09 21.79 -1.29
CA THR A 87 -26.42 20.82 -0.24
C THR A 87 -27.82 20.25 -0.42
N LYS A 88 -27.96 18.94 -0.14
CA LYS A 88 -29.25 18.24 -0.20
C LYS A 88 -30.30 18.91 0.68
N LYS A 89 -29.90 19.41 1.86
CA LYS A 89 -30.78 20.14 2.79
C LYS A 89 -31.41 21.37 2.13
N LYS A 90 -30.62 22.19 1.42
CA LYS A 90 -31.11 23.37 0.70
C LYS A 90 -32.06 22.97 -0.44
N ILE A 91 -31.75 21.90 -1.16
CA ILE A 91 -32.63 21.38 -2.23
C ILE A 91 -33.96 20.92 -1.66
N VAL A 92 -33.94 20.11 -0.60
CA VAL A 92 -35.18 19.63 0.05
C VAL A 92 -36.01 20.79 0.59
N ALA A 93 -35.36 21.82 1.15
CA ALA A 93 -36.06 23.02 1.61
C ALA A 93 -36.78 23.78 0.49
N ARG A 94 -36.20 23.82 -0.73
CA ARG A 94 -36.77 24.58 -1.87
C ARG A 94 -37.68 23.76 -2.78
N PHE A 95 -37.41 22.46 -2.95
CA PHE A 95 -38.09 21.60 -3.93
C PHE A 95 -38.87 20.45 -3.26
N GLY A 96 -38.75 20.28 -1.95
CA GLY A 96 -39.36 19.17 -1.22
C GLY A 96 -38.54 17.89 -1.23
N GLU A 97 -38.96 16.93 -0.42
CA GLU A 97 -38.40 15.58 -0.40
C GLU A 97 -38.72 14.85 -1.71
N ASN A 98 -37.80 13.99 -2.16
CA ASN A 98 -37.94 13.21 -3.40
C ASN A 98 -38.03 14.05 -4.70
N ALA A 99 -37.65 15.33 -4.67
CA ALA A 99 -37.49 16.13 -5.87
C ALA A 99 -36.49 15.48 -6.84
N ALA A 100 -36.93 15.27 -8.09
CA ALA A 100 -36.15 14.61 -9.14
C ALA A 100 -35.57 15.63 -10.11
N PHE A 101 -34.28 15.51 -10.39
CA PHE A 101 -33.52 16.34 -11.32
C PHE A 101 -32.91 15.47 -12.41
N GLU A 102 -33.07 15.89 -13.65
CA GLU A 102 -32.48 15.23 -14.82
C GLU A 102 -31.68 16.25 -15.63
N LYS A 103 -30.47 15.87 -16.04
CA LYS A 103 -29.57 16.76 -16.80
C LYS A 103 -30.25 17.22 -18.09
N GLY A 104 -30.34 18.53 -18.29
CA GLY A 104 -30.96 19.15 -19.46
C GLY A 104 -32.49 19.26 -19.43
N LYS A 105 -33.15 18.76 -18.38
CA LYS A 105 -34.59 18.98 -18.17
C LYS A 105 -34.85 20.21 -17.29
N PRO A 106 -36.04 20.84 -17.40
CA PRO A 106 -36.42 21.93 -16.52
C PRO A 106 -36.42 21.49 -15.06
N LEU A 107 -36.20 22.45 -14.17
CA LEU A 107 -36.21 22.21 -12.73
C LEU A 107 -37.57 21.67 -12.27
N PRO A 108 -37.59 20.77 -11.27
CA PRO A 108 -38.82 20.35 -10.63
C PRO A 108 -39.52 21.55 -9.98
N ARG A 109 -40.84 21.45 -9.79
CA ARG A 109 -41.62 22.52 -9.16
C ARG A 109 -41.06 22.83 -7.77
N ALA A 110 -40.78 24.10 -7.51
CA ALA A 110 -40.41 24.54 -6.18
C ALA A 110 -41.59 24.31 -5.23
N ARG A 111 -41.29 23.84 -4.02
CA ARG A 111 -42.26 23.76 -2.94
C ARG A 111 -42.37 25.17 -2.37
N ALA A 112 -43.56 25.75 -2.46
CA ALA A 112 -43.89 27.00 -1.79
C ALA A 112 -43.79 26.82 -0.26
#